data_AF-A0A259M9E6-F1
#
_entry.id   AF-A0A259M9E6-F1
#
_cell.length_a   1.000
_cell.length_b   1.000
_cell.length_c   1.000
_cell.angle_alpha   90.00
_cell.angle_beta   90.00
_cell.angle_gamma   90.00
#
_symmetry.space_group_name_H-M   'P 1'
#
loop_
_entity.id
_entity.type
_entity.pdbx_description
1 polymer ?
#
loop_
_entity_poly.entity_id
_entity_poly.type
_entity_poly.pdbx_seq_one_letter_code
_entity_poly.pdbx_strand_id
1 'polypeptide(L)'
;MNQDNSVGSPIPLACQDWANTKAAYRFLANPKVDEGDILGGHFAATRQRYDLTANSGASRPVFRNDGAPLFRLIAAQGSDQSSPTIPG
;
A
#
# COMPACT_ATOMS: atom_id res chain seq x y z
N MET A 1 -1.49 26.03 -21.71
CA MET A 1 -2.12 25.89 -20.37
C MET A 1 -1.49 24.68 -19.70
N ASN A 2 -0.92 24.87 -18.51
CA ASN A 2 -0.24 23.82 -17.75
C ASN A 2 -1.27 22.81 -17.22
N GLN A 3 -1.07 21.53 -17.52
CA GLN A 3 -1.86 20.39 -17.05
C GLN A 3 -1.14 19.72 -15.86
N ASP A 4 -0.46 20.51 -15.04
CA ASP A 4 0.28 20.00 -13.90
C ASP A 4 -0.65 19.89 -12.70
N ASN A 5 -1.04 18.66 -12.42
CA ASN A 5 -1.60 18.25 -11.14
C ASN A 5 -3.07 18.65 -10.90
N SER A 6 -3.97 17.90 -11.53
CA SER A 6 -5.41 17.84 -11.20
C SER A 6 -5.72 17.46 -9.73
N VAL A 7 -4.70 17.13 -8.93
CA VAL A 7 -4.87 16.80 -7.51
C VAL A 7 -5.29 18.06 -6.77
N GLY A 8 -6.45 18.00 -6.10
CA GLY A 8 -7.05 19.14 -5.39
C GLY A 8 -8.05 19.94 -6.24
N SER A 9 -8.13 19.69 -7.54
CA SER A 9 -9.17 20.27 -8.39
C SER A 9 -10.53 19.59 -8.17
N PRO A 10 -11.66 20.30 -8.33
CA PRO A 10 -12.98 19.68 -8.25
C PRO A 10 -13.16 18.65 -9.37
N ILE A 11 -14.00 17.63 -9.13
CA ILE A 11 -14.21 16.50 -10.05
C ILE A 11 -14.46 16.95 -11.51
N PRO A 12 -15.28 17.97 -11.81
CA PRO A 12 -15.50 18.41 -13.19
C PRO A 12 -14.27 19.06 -13.87
N LEU A 13 -13.31 19.56 -13.10
CA LEU A 13 -12.06 20.11 -13.63
C LEU A 13 -10.98 19.03 -13.72
N ALA A 14 -11.07 18.02 -12.86
CA ALA A 14 -10.21 16.84 -12.89
C ALA A 14 -10.57 15.87 -14.02
N CYS A 15 -11.86 15.72 -14.29
CA CYS A 15 -12.40 14.93 -15.39
C CYS A 15 -12.48 15.81 -16.64
N GLN A 16 -11.66 15.50 -17.65
CA GLN A 16 -11.61 16.24 -18.91
C GLN A 16 -12.90 16.13 -19.75
N ASP A 17 -13.80 15.21 -19.40
CA ASP A 17 -15.05 14.98 -20.10
C ASP A 17 -16.25 14.72 -19.17
N TRP A 18 -17.45 14.86 -19.74
CA TRP A 18 -18.72 14.73 -19.03
C TRP A 18 -19.08 13.29 -18.66
N ALA A 19 -18.63 12.31 -19.46
CA ALA A 19 -18.91 10.90 -19.19
C ALA A 19 -18.14 10.42 -17.95
N ASN A 20 -16.87 10.80 -17.84
CA ASN A 20 -15.99 10.52 -16.72
C ASN A 20 -16.45 11.27 -15.46
N THR A 21 -16.88 12.53 -15.59
CA THR A 21 -17.49 13.29 -14.48
C THR A 21 -18.72 12.55 -13.93
N LYS A 22 -19.62 12.08 -14.80
CA LYS A 22 -20.79 11.29 -14.38
C LYS A 22 -20.41 9.96 -13.76
N ALA A 23 -19.42 9.26 -14.31
CA ALA A 23 -18.95 7.99 -13.78
C ALA A 23 -18.37 8.17 -12.36
N ALA A 24 -17.56 9.20 -12.14
CA ALA A 24 -17.01 9.53 -10.83
C ALA A 24 -18.11 9.78 -9.81
N TYR A 25 -19.10 10.63 -10.12
CA TYR A 25 -20.22 10.85 -9.21
C TYR A 25 -21.05 9.59 -8.95
N ARG A 26 -21.28 8.76 -9.96
CA ARG A 26 -22.00 7.48 -9.80
C ARG A 26 -21.23 6.50 -8.94
N PHE A 27 -19.90 6.48 -9.04
CA PHE A 27 -19.05 5.65 -8.21
C PHE A 27 -19.09 6.10 -6.75
N LEU A 28 -18.91 7.41 -6.51
CA LEU A 28 -18.90 7.98 -5.16
C LEU A 28 -20.26 7.93 -4.45
N ALA A 29 -21.37 7.97 -5.19
CA ALA A 29 -22.72 7.88 -4.64
C ALA A 29 -23.27 6.44 -4.60
N ASN A 30 -22.47 5.43 -4.94
CA ASN A 30 -22.93 4.05 -5.02
C ASN A 30 -23.03 3.44 -3.62
N PRO A 31 -24.23 3.04 -3.13
CA PRO A 31 -24.37 2.43 -1.81
C PRO A 31 -23.73 1.04 -1.71
N LYS A 32 -23.32 0.44 -2.82
CA LYS A 32 -22.61 -0.85 -2.86
C LYS A 32 -21.09 -0.69 -2.74
N VAL A 33 -20.58 0.54 -2.75
CA VAL A 33 -19.15 0.84 -2.62
C VAL A 33 -18.95 1.48 -1.27
N ASP A 34 -18.28 0.77 -0.37
CA ASP A 34 -17.91 1.30 0.94
C ASP A 34 -16.50 1.89 0.92
N GLU A 35 -16.26 2.91 1.74
CA GLU A 35 -14.94 3.52 1.87
C GLU A 35 -13.90 2.53 2.41
N GLY A 36 -14.31 1.65 3.32
CA GLY A 36 -13.45 0.62 3.89
C GLY A 36 -12.90 -0.34 2.83
N ASP A 37 -13.71 -0.71 1.83
CA ASP A 37 -13.29 -1.58 0.74
C ASP A 37 -12.28 -0.88 -0.19
N ILE A 38 -12.49 0.40 -0.48
CA ILE A 38 -11.56 1.22 -1.27
C ILE A 38 -10.20 1.33 -0.56
N LEU A 39 -10.21 1.69 0.72
CA LEU A 39 -8.99 1.86 1.51
C LEU A 39 -8.29 0.54 1.81
N GLY A 40 -9.05 -0.53 2.07
CA GLY A 40 -8.52 -1.87 2.27
C GLY A 40 -7.74 -2.36 1.06
N GLY A 41 -8.28 -2.20 -0.15
CA GLY A 41 -7.59 -2.50 -1.40
C GLY A 41 -6.32 -1.67 -1.59
N HIS A 42 -6.36 -0.37 -1.25
CA HIS A 42 -5.19 0.50 -1.33
C HIS A 42 -4.05 0.05 -0.40
N PHE A 43 -4.36 -0.30 0.86
CA PHE A 43 -3.36 -0.78 1.81
C PHE A 43 -2.79 -2.15 1.40
N ALA A 44 -3.63 -3.06 0.92
CA ALA A 44 -3.19 -4.36 0.41
C ALA A 44 -2.20 -4.19 -0.77
N ALA A 45 -2.53 -3.33 -1.74
CA ALA A 45 -1.66 -3.04 -2.87
C ALA A 45 -0.35 -2.34 -2.45
N THR A 46 -0.41 -1.48 -1.43
CA THR A 46 0.79 -0.85 -0.86
C THR A 46 1.70 -1.88 -0.22
N ARG A 47 1.15 -2.78 0.61
CA ARG A 47 1.88 -3.90 1.21
C ARG A 47 2.52 -4.79 0.14
N GLN A 48 1.76 -5.18 -0.88
CA GLN A 48 2.28 -6.02 -1.96
C GLN A 48 3.47 -5.38 -2.67
N ARG A 49 3.44 -4.06 -2.92
CA ARG A 49 4.59 -3.34 -3.51
C ARG A 49 5.82 -3.42 -2.61
N TYR A 50 5.66 -3.22 -1.30
CA TYR A 50 6.76 -3.40 -0.35
C TYR A 50 7.32 -4.83 -0.36
N ASP A 51 6.46 -5.84 -0.25
CA ASP A 51 6.85 -7.24 -0.24
C ASP A 51 7.56 -7.65 -1.55
N LEU A 52 7.08 -7.17 -2.71
CA LEU A 52 7.73 -7.37 -4.01
C LEU A 52 9.11 -6.71 -4.06
N THR A 53 9.24 -5.48 -3.59
CA THR A 53 10.54 -4.80 -3.55
C THR A 53 11.52 -5.44 -2.57
N ALA A 54 11.04 -6.07 -1.50
CA ALA A 54 11.84 -6.84 -0.56
C ALA A 54 12.30 -8.18 -1.18
N ASN A 55 11.42 -8.86 -1.92
CA ASN A 55 11.71 -10.18 -2.51
C ASN A 55 12.46 -10.12 -3.86
N SER A 56 12.46 -8.98 -4.55
CA SER A 56 13.15 -8.83 -5.85
C SER A 56 14.67 -8.63 -5.73
N GLY A 57 15.25 -8.68 -4.52
CA GLY A 57 16.68 -8.41 -4.28
C GLY A 57 17.11 -6.96 -4.59
N ALA A 58 16.21 -6.12 -5.10
CA ALA A 58 16.47 -4.75 -5.52
C ALA A 58 16.32 -3.74 -4.36
N SER A 59 15.64 -4.08 -3.27
CA SER A 59 15.71 -3.31 -2.03
C SER A 59 16.97 -3.68 -1.28
N ARG A 60 18.09 -3.01 -1.62
CA ARG A 60 19.20 -2.92 -0.68
C ARG A 60 18.65 -2.26 0.59
N PRO A 61 18.78 -2.88 1.78
CA PRO A 61 18.37 -2.22 3.01
C PRO A 61 19.14 -0.91 3.12
N VAL A 62 18.44 0.19 3.39
CA VAL A 62 19.10 1.42 3.79
C VAL A 62 19.61 1.18 5.20
N PHE A 63 20.92 0.94 5.31
CA PHE A 63 21.60 0.81 6.57
C PHE A 63 21.94 2.21 7.09
N ARG A 64 21.73 2.43 8.38
CA ARG A 64 22.29 3.57 9.11
C ARG A 64 23.82 3.52 9.02
N ASN A 65 24.47 4.64 9.32
CA ASN A 65 25.93 4.76 9.29
C ASN A 65 26.66 3.79 10.25
N ASP A 66 25.92 3.20 11.20
CA ASP A 66 26.36 2.17 12.14
C ASP A 66 26.13 0.73 11.62
N GLY A 67 25.62 0.55 10.40
CA GLY A 67 25.35 -0.75 9.77
C GLY A 67 24.02 -1.39 10.17
N ALA A 68 23.17 -0.72 10.96
CA ALA A 68 21.86 -1.26 11.34
C ALA A 68 20.74 -0.85 10.34
N PRO A 69 19.73 -1.69 10.04
CA PRO A 69 18.67 -1.33 9.11
C PRO A 69 17.85 -0.14 9.66
N LEU A 70 17.50 0.81 8.79
CA LEU A 70 16.81 2.06 9.16
C LEU A 70 15.34 1.82 9.55
N PHE A 71 14.74 0.74 9.07
CA PHE A 71 13.41 0.25 9.48
C PHE A 71 13.50 -1.23 9.87
N ARG A 72 13.02 -1.56 11.07
CA ARG A 72 12.92 -2.95 11.53
C ARG A 72 11.71 -3.57 10.86
N LEU A 73 11.92 -4.32 9.78
CA LEU A 73 10.88 -5.23 9.29
C LEU A 73 10.64 -6.24 10.41
N ILE A 74 9.44 -6.21 11.02
CA ILE A 74 8.99 -7.29 11.90
C ILE A 74 8.75 -8.48 10.98
N ALA A 75 9.80 -9.23 10.65
CA ALA A 75 9.65 -10.55 10.08
C ALA A 75 8.92 -11.38 11.14
N ALA A 76 7.70 -11.80 10.83
CA ALA A 76 6.98 -12.76 11.64
C ALA A 76 7.90 -13.98 11.84
N GLN A 77 8.31 -14.22 13.09
CA GLN A 77 8.97 -15.46 13.48
C GLN A 77 8.02 -16.62 13.18
N GLY A 78 8.32 -17.36 12.13
CA GLY A 78 7.71 -18.65 11.83
C GLY A 78 8.81 -19.68 11.71
N SER A 79 9.33 -20.17 12.83
CA SER A 79 9.90 -21.51 12.91
C SER A 79 10.23 -21.90 14.35
N ASP A 80 9.64 -23.04 14.73
CA ASP A 80 10.23 -24.04 15.63
C ASP A 80 10.16 -23.79 17.15
N GLN A 81 8.99 -24.10 17.73
CA GLN A 81 8.89 -24.55 19.12
C GLN A 81 9.27 -26.04 19.19
N SER A 82 10.56 -26.34 19.08
CA SER A 82 11.10 -27.64 19.48
C SER A 82 11.08 -27.71 21.01
N SER A 83 10.18 -28.52 21.55
CA SER A 83 10.11 -28.85 22.99
C SER A 83 11.47 -29.32 23.52
N PRO A 84 11.98 -28.77 24.63
CA PRO A 84 13.08 -29.40 25.34
C PRO A 84 12.55 -30.57 26.18
N THR A 85 12.87 -31.80 25.77
CA THR A 85 12.89 -32.98 26.65
C THR A 85 13.92 -32.73 27.75
N ILE A 86 13.50 -32.72 29.02
CA ILE A 86 14.40 -32.70 30.18
C ILE A 86 14.75 -34.14 30.55
N PRO A 87 16.03 -34.54 30.57
CA PRO A 87 16.45 -35.79 31.18
C PRO A 87 16.75 -35.60 32.69
N GLY A 88 16.19 -36.47 33.52
CA GLY A 88 16.47 -36.56 34.96
C GLY A 88 15.21 -36.77 35.78
#